data_AF-A0A6L4WU50-F1
#
_entry.id   AF-A0A6L4WU50-F1
#
_cell.length_a   1.000
_cell.length_b   1.000
_cell.length_c   1.000
_cell.angle_alpha   90.00
_cell.angle_beta   90.00
_cell.angle_gamma   90.00
#
_symmetry.space_group_name_H-M   'P 1'
#
loop_
_entity.id
_entity.type
_entity.pdbx_description
1 polymer ?
#
loop_
_entity_poly.entity_id
_entity_poly.type
_entity_poly.pdbx_seq_one_letter_code
_entity_poly.pdbx_strand_id
1 'polypeptide(L)' 'MSNKDLMFNALYNKYNKLVLTRKELCDEMSISIATLNRRIKAQEALPKYFLDGGKYLFLISALCDFLIAMQNI' A
#
# COMPACT_ATOMS: atom_id res chain seq x y z
N MET A 1 -12.95 17.96 0.58
CA MET A 1 -12.34 16.61 0.50
C MET A 1 -10.85 16.79 0.38
N SER A 2 -10.07 16.13 1.24
CA SER A 2 -8.61 16.15 1.13
C SER A 2 -8.15 15.24 -0.02
N ASN A 3 -6.92 15.44 -0.50
CA ASN A 3 -6.30 14.55 -1.50
C ASN A 3 -6.26 13.09 -1.00
N LYS A 4 -6.02 12.90 0.31
CA LYS A 4 -6.08 11.60 0.98
C LYS A 4 -7.45 10.93 0.85
N ASP A 5 -8.53 11.67 1.07
CA ASP A 5 -9.89 11.13 0.99
C ASP A 5 -10.25 10.70 -0.43
N LEU A 6 -9.80 11.47 -1.44
CA LEU A 6 -9.97 11.12 -2.85
C LEU A 6 -9.23 9.82 -3.20
N MET A 7 -7.96 9.70 -2.78
CA MET A 7 -7.17 8.49 -3.00
C MET A 7 -7.77 7.27 -2.29
N PHE A 8 -8.16 7.43 -1.03
CA PHE A 8 -8.78 6.37 -0.25
C PHE A 8 -10.07 5.88 -0.92
N ASN A 9 -10.97 6.79 -1.30
CA ASN A 9 -12.22 6.44 -1.97
C ASN A 9 -11.98 5.76 -3.32
N ALA A 10 -11.00 6.23 -4.10
CA ALA A 10 -10.65 5.60 -5.37
C ALA A 10 -10.17 4.15 -5.18
N LEU A 11 -9.25 3.92 -4.23
CA LEU A 11 -8.72 2.59 -3.93
C LEU A 11 -9.79 1.68 -3.32
N TYR A 12 -10.60 2.19 -2.40
CA TYR A 12 -11.70 1.44 -1.80
C TYR A 12 -12.73 1.02 -2.85
N ASN A 13 -13.12 1.91 -3.75
CA ASN A 13 -14.06 1.60 -4.82
C ASN A 13 -13.48 0.60 -5.83
N LYS A 14 -12.18 0.69 -6.15
CA LYS A 14 -11.50 -0.23 -7.07
C LYS A 14 -11.45 -1.66 -6.55
N TYR A 15 -11.14 -1.84 -5.27
CA TYR A 15 -10.86 -3.15 -4.67
C TYR A 15 -12.00 -3.70 -3.80
N ASN A 16 -12.97 -2.85 -3.42
CA ASN A 16 -14.10 -3.15 -2.53
C ASN A 16 -13.69 -3.80 -1.19
N LYS A 17 -12.58 -3.31 -0.60
CA LYS A 17 -12.01 -3.80 0.67
C LYS A 17 -11.09 -2.76 1.29
N LEU A 18 -10.73 -2.95 2.56
CA LEU A 18 -9.87 -2.01 3.31
C LEU A 18 -8.37 -2.37 3.30
N VAL A 19 -8.05 -3.57 2.80
CA VAL A 19 -6.68 -4.11 2.78
C VAL A 19 -6.30 -4.62 1.40
N LEU A 20 -5.08 -4.33 0.99
CA LEU A 20 -4.48 -4.78 -0.26
C LEU A 20 -3.56 -5.97 0.00
N THR A 21 -3.56 -6.90 -0.94
CA THR A 21 -2.57 -7.97 -1.01
C THR A 21 -1.25 -7.43 -1.57
N ARG A 22 -0.18 -8.21 -1.47
CA ARG A 22 1.12 -7.87 -2.09
C ARG A 22 1.00 -7.52 -3.57
N LYS A 23 0.19 -8.27 -4.33
CA LYS A 23 0.03 -8.06 -5.76
C LYS A 23 -0.59 -6.69 -6.04
N GLU A 24 -1.69 -6.39 -5.36
CA GLU A 24 -2.41 -5.13 -5.54
C GLU A 24 -1.57 -3.94 -5.08
N LEU A 25 -0.82 -4.08 -3.98
CA LEU A 25 0.14 -3.06 -3.56
C LEU A 25 1.21 -2.81 -4.63
N CYS A 26 1.76 -3.87 -5.22
CA CYS A 26 2.75 -3.77 -6.29
C CYS A 26 2.19 -3.02 -7.50
N ASP A 27 0.93 -3.31 -7.87
CA ASP A 27 0.24 -2.65 -8.98
C ASP A 27 0.08 -1.14 -8.69
N GLU A 28 -0.38 -0.77 -7.49
CA GLU A 28 -0.57 0.63 -7.09
C GLU A 28 0.76 1.40 -6.95
N MET A 29 1.80 0.74 -6.46
CA MET A 29 3.13 1.34 -6.31
C MET A 29 3.97 1.27 -7.59
N SER A 30 3.48 0.62 -8.65
CA SER A 30 4.23 0.35 -9.88
C SER A 30 5.61 -0.28 -9.64
N ILE A 31 5.68 -1.26 -8.72
CA ILE A 31 6.90 -2.01 -8.41
C ILE A 31 6.70 -3.51 -8.64
N SER A 32 7.80 -4.24 -8.87
CA SER A 32 7.72 -5.70 -8.94
C SER A 32 7.55 -6.34 -7.55
N ILE A 33 6.98 -7.55 -7.50
CA ILE A 33 6.92 -8.36 -6.27
C ILE A 33 8.33 -8.63 -5.72
N ALA A 34 9.34 -8.81 -6.60
CA ALA A 34 10.72 -8.99 -6.18
C ALA A 34 11.25 -7.74 -5.47
N THR A 35 10.96 -6.55 -6.01
CA THR A 35 11.27 -5.27 -5.38
C THR A 35 10.59 -5.16 -4.02
N LEU A 36 9.29 -5.43 -3.93
CA LEU A 36 8.56 -5.42 -2.66
C LEU A 36 9.20 -6.35 -1.62
N ASN A 37 9.48 -7.60 -1.99
CA ASN A 37 10.13 -8.56 -1.08
C ASN A 37 11.52 -8.10 -0.64
N ARG A 38 12.30 -7.47 -1.54
CA ARG A 38 13.59 -6.87 -1.19
C ARG A 38 13.42 -5.75 -0.17
N ARG A 39 12.45 -4.85 -0.37
CA ARG A 39 12.14 -3.75 0.57
C ARG A 39 11.73 -4.28 1.95
N ILE A 40 10.87 -5.30 2.00
CA ILE A 40 10.46 -5.95 3.25
C ILE A 40 11.68 -6.54 3.97
N LYS A 41 12.54 -7.29 3.25
CA LYS A 41 13.74 -7.89 3.84
C LYS A 41 14.75 -6.85 4.33
N ALA A 42 14.91 -5.77 3.57
CA ALA A 42 15.81 -4.67 3.90
C ALA A 42 15.23 -3.71 4.97
N GLN A 43 14.00 -3.95 5.44
CA GLN A 43 13.27 -3.08 6.37
C GLN A 43 13.20 -1.62 5.85
N GLU A 44 13.09 -1.46 4.52
CA GLU A 44 12.88 -0.16 3.90
C GLU A 44 11.48 0.36 4.26
N ALA A 45 11.30 1.69 4.14
CA ALA A 45 10.01 2.33 4.37
C ALA A 45 8.94 1.76 3.43
N LEU A 46 7.85 1.27 4.02
CA LEU A 46 6.70 0.68 3.34
C LEU A 46 5.41 1.12 4.04
N PRO A 47 4.27 1.09 3.32
CA PRO A 47 2.96 1.22 3.96
C PRO A 47 2.78 0.20 5.08
N LYS A 48 2.12 0.58 6.17
CA LYS A 48 1.85 -0.33 7.28
C LYS A 48 1.12 -1.58 6.79
N TYR A 49 1.61 -2.73 7.24
CA TYR A 49 1.07 -4.03 6.91
C TYR A 49 1.00 -4.93 8.14
N PHE A 50 0.20 -5.98 8.03
CA PHE A 50 0.15 -7.06 9.01
C PHE A 50 0.17 -8.41 8.29
N LEU A 51 0.45 -9.45 9.07
CA LEU A 51 0.43 -10.83 8.58
C LEU A 51 -0.86 -11.50 9.03
N ASP A 52 -1.58 -12.09 8.09
CA ASP A 52 -2.75 -12.92 8.34
C ASP A 52 -2.61 -14.24 7.57
N GLY A 53 -2.54 -15.36 8.30
CA GLY A 53 -2.31 -16.68 7.71
C GLY A 53 -1.07 -16.76 6.80
N GLY A 54 0.00 -16.03 7.13
CA GLY A 54 1.22 -15.95 6.31
C GLY A 54 1.13 -15.03 5.08
N LYS A 55 0.02 -14.32 4.90
CA LYS A 55 -0.18 -13.33 3.83
C LYS A 55 0.08 -11.93 4.36
N TYR A 56 0.84 -11.15 3.60
CA TYR A 56 1.03 -9.72 3.87
C TYR A 56 -0.19 -8.95 3.36
N LEU A 57 -0.82 -8.21 4.28
CA LEU A 57 -1.98 -7.36 4.03
C LEU A 57 -1.64 -5.91 4.39
N PHE A 58 -1.89 -5.01 3.46
CA PHE A 58 -1.53 -3.59 3.56
C PHE A 58 -2.80 -2.75 3.69
N LEU A 59 -2.88 -1.88 4.69
CA LEU A 59 -4.05 -1.02 4.85
C LEU A 59 -4.09 0.03 3.75
N ILE A 60 -5.24 0.23 3.11
CA ILE A 60 -5.41 1.28 2.08
C ILE A 60 -5.08 2.67 2.66
N SER A 61 -5.54 2.94 3.89
CA SER A 61 -5.23 4.20 4.58
C SER A 61 -3.73 4.41 4.74
N ALA A 62 -2.99 3.36 5.10
CA ALA A 62 -1.55 3.41 5.26
C ALA A 62 -0.81 3.58 3.92
N LEU A 63 -1.33 3.01 2.82
CA LEU A 63 -0.81 3.28 1.49
C LEU A 63 -1.01 4.75 1.10
N CYS A 64 -2.20 5.31 1.36
CA CYS A 64 -2.48 6.73 1.07
C CYS A 64 -1.51 7.64 1.85
N ASP A 65 -1.33 7.38 3.15
CA ASP A 65 -0.38 8.12 3.99
C ASP A 65 1.04 8.03 3.46
N PHE A 66 1.48 6.84 3.06
CA PHE A 66 2.80 6.62 2.50
C PHE A 66 3.01 7.37 1.18
N LEU A 67 2.05 7.31 0.26
CA LEU A 67 2.15 7.98 -1.04
C LEU A 67 2.17 9.51 -0.89
N ILE A 68 1.37 10.05 0.03
CA ILE A 68 1.39 11.48 0.36
C ILE A 68 2.73 11.88 0.95
N ALA A 69 3.29 11.07 1.86
CA ALA A 69 4.61 11.33 2.43
C ALA A 69 5.71 11.33 1.36
N MET A 70 5.65 10.44 0.37
CA MET A 70 6.62 10.41 -0.74
C MET A 70 6.49 11.58 -1.72
N GLN A 71 5.32 12.20 -1.86
CA GLN A 71 5.12 13.37 -2.74
C GLN A 71 5.61 14.68 -2.12
N ASN A 72 5.84 14.70 -0.81
CA ASN A 72 6.32 15.88 -0.08
C ASN A 72 7.84 15.84 0.16
N ILE A 73 8.56 14.98 -0.57
CA ILE A 73 10.03 14.87 -0.63
C ILE A 73 10.45 15.27 -2.04
#